data_AF-A0AA39Z8T2-F1
#
_entry.id   AF-A0AA39Z8T2-F1
#
_cell.length_a   1.000
_cell.length_b   1.000
_cell.length_c   1.000
_cell.angle_alpha   90.00
_cell.angle_beta   90.00
_cell.angle_gamma   90.00
#
_symmetry.space_group_name_H-M   'P 1'
#
loop_
_entity.id
_entity.type
_entity.pdbx_description
1 polymer ?
#
loop_
_entity_poly.entity_id
_entity_poly.type
_entity_poly.pdbx_seq_one_letter_code
_entity_poly.pdbx_strand_id
1 'polypeptide(L)'
;MGGIVKRDDLPAAADITIDIDVTTSSSPESSNNNNNNNNEMKLPKAVEVLVLTFNCAKNAIDVPVFGGHLRGVLLEQDGGGGELPELPELVVMSLQEIAPLSYSFLGEWFLGGYYAAFGEALNFAGRKYTLVKGKNVGMTAVLLFALHPERVVGGGGGVVEEGEVGFGAADMGNKGAVGLRVRYSTGAAAAAAAATSDGQQEQATEMTFVATHLAAMEWNLKKRNANWRSIVSGLTFGNPLGVLPRGVVLPAKLTRTGVLPDRSGVGERTQPVVVDSSEEEDAPLLSAPSTFSVSDDNNNNKNEDEETTTTTVLTPEQKRQLQDMSIFKPGSHLFVAGDLNYRISSTTPPPGSAFPSFDTGSENYYMNFLARDQLTQERLAGRTFHGMSEAEVTFGPTYKYDVLEGPEGAENEMGARQKGEVPWRFAGHRWPAWTDRVLYSAAEGTEVEAGRYGCLPVVRSSDHRAVFFRARVPLTGAGGGVKTEAGVEERKKLPVDIDVYSWDRRQSARRRELVVGLLALVWSTREGAVFLGTVVMVGMGWWWFARGGFF
;
A
#
# COMPACT_ATOMS: atom_id res chain seq x y z
N MET A 1 -13.33 -24.24 20.43
CA MET A 1 -12.60 -23.91 21.69
C MET A 1 -11.17 -23.53 21.29
N GLY A 2 -10.92 -22.25 21.06
CA GLY A 2 -9.60 -21.75 20.66
C GLY A 2 -8.69 -21.54 21.86
N GLY A 3 -7.53 -22.17 21.86
CA GLY A 3 -6.49 -22.00 22.87
C GLY A 3 -5.93 -20.59 22.82
N ILE A 4 -6.04 -19.88 23.95
CA ILE A 4 -5.43 -18.57 24.17
C ILE A 4 -3.98 -18.81 24.56
N VAL A 5 -3.05 -18.24 23.79
CA VAL A 5 -1.63 -18.18 24.15
C VAL A 5 -1.50 -17.41 25.47
N LYS A 6 -0.88 -18.05 26.46
CA LYS A 6 -0.68 -17.52 27.81
C LYS A 6 0.39 -16.42 27.82
N ARG A 7 0.33 -15.59 28.86
CA ARG A 7 0.98 -14.29 28.99
C ARG A 7 2.45 -14.33 29.48
N ASP A 8 3.05 -15.51 29.59
CA ASP A 8 4.31 -15.68 30.32
C ASP A 8 5.57 -15.80 29.45
N ASP A 9 5.48 -15.56 28.13
CA ASP A 9 6.62 -15.71 27.18
C ASP A 9 7.11 -14.38 26.55
N LEU A 10 6.91 -13.23 27.18
CA LEU A 10 7.53 -11.96 26.72
C LEU A 10 8.90 -11.78 27.40
N PRO A 11 10.04 -11.88 26.69
CA PRO A 11 11.33 -11.55 27.27
C PRO A 11 11.40 -10.04 27.60
N ALA A 12 11.91 -9.75 28.79
CA ALA A 12 12.14 -8.41 29.29
C ALA A 12 13.10 -7.63 28.37
N ALA A 13 12.91 -6.31 28.33
CA ALA A 13 13.65 -5.36 27.52
C ALA A 13 15.17 -5.62 27.54
N ALA A 14 15.72 -5.94 26.37
CA ALA A 14 17.14 -5.81 26.09
C ALA A 14 17.28 -4.75 25.00
N ASP A 15 18.10 -3.73 25.26
CA ASP A 15 18.72 -2.94 24.21
C ASP A 15 19.55 -3.92 23.35
N ILE A 16 19.03 -4.27 22.17
CA ILE A 16 19.75 -5.13 21.24
C ILE A 16 20.53 -4.22 20.28
N THR A 17 21.77 -3.90 20.67
CA THR A 17 22.83 -3.58 19.74
C THR A 17 23.37 -4.90 19.19
N ILE A 18 23.15 -5.19 17.90
CA ILE A 18 23.69 -6.39 17.25
C ILE A 18 25.12 -6.07 16.79
N ASP A 19 26.10 -6.34 17.64
CA ASP A 19 27.49 -6.56 17.22
C ASP A 19 27.68 -8.06 17.00
N ILE A 20 28.06 -8.47 15.78
CA ILE A 20 28.48 -9.85 15.50
C ILE A 20 30.00 -9.86 15.34
N ASP A 21 30.62 -10.53 16.31
CA ASP A 21 32.04 -10.75 16.45
C ASP A 21 32.61 -11.55 15.26
N VAL A 22 33.63 -10.98 14.62
CA VAL A 22 34.43 -11.62 13.57
C VAL A 22 35.51 -12.44 14.27
N THR A 23 35.30 -13.74 14.42
CA THR A 23 36.37 -14.67 14.78
C THR A 23 36.69 -15.62 13.64
N THR A 24 37.96 -15.56 13.29
CA THR A 24 38.68 -16.27 12.23
C THR A 24 38.98 -17.72 12.61
N SER A 25 38.93 -18.59 11.60
CA SER A 25 39.69 -19.85 11.38
C SER A 25 38.74 -20.91 10.80
N SER A 26 38.98 -21.48 9.63
CA SER A 26 40.19 -22.18 9.23
C SER A 26 40.26 -22.30 7.70
N SER A 27 41.47 -22.17 7.17
CA SER A 27 41.83 -22.28 5.76
C SER A 27 41.49 -23.65 5.14
N PRO A 28 41.15 -23.71 3.84
CA PRO A 28 41.52 -24.83 3.01
C PRO A 28 42.67 -24.46 2.07
N GLU A 29 43.51 -25.46 1.87
CA GLU A 29 44.80 -25.45 1.17
C GLU A 29 44.71 -25.03 -0.29
N SER A 30 45.82 -24.44 -0.76
CA SER A 30 46.05 -24.07 -2.14
C SER A 30 46.00 -25.29 -3.07
N SER A 31 45.08 -25.28 -4.03
CA SER A 31 45.27 -25.99 -5.30
C SER A 31 45.29 -24.97 -6.43
N ASN A 32 46.49 -24.79 -6.97
CA ASN A 32 46.78 -24.04 -8.16
C ASN A 32 46.04 -24.68 -9.34
N ASN A 33 45.08 -23.99 -9.93
CA ASN A 33 44.67 -24.26 -11.31
C ASN A 33 44.40 -22.92 -12.01
N ASN A 34 45.40 -22.50 -12.79
CA ASN A 34 45.29 -21.48 -13.81
C ASN A 34 44.25 -21.91 -14.84
N ASN A 35 43.07 -21.31 -14.79
CA ASN A 35 42.20 -21.21 -15.96
C ASN A 35 41.74 -19.76 -16.09
N ASN A 36 42.41 -19.04 -16.99
CA ASN A 36 41.97 -17.77 -17.54
C ASN A 36 40.65 -17.98 -18.30
N ASN A 37 39.53 -17.89 -17.59
CA ASN A 37 38.26 -17.58 -18.23
C ASN A 37 37.87 -16.17 -17.77
N ASN A 38 38.01 -15.23 -18.70
CA ASN A 38 37.39 -13.91 -18.62
C ASN A 38 35.86 -14.08 -18.59
N ASN A 39 35.30 -14.47 -17.44
CA ASN A 39 33.91 -14.23 -17.12
C ASN A 39 33.84 -12.80 -16.58
N GLU A 40 33.79 -11.84 -17.51
CA GLU A 40 33.34 -10.49 -17.20
C GLU A 40 31.93 -10.63 -16.60
N MET A 41 31.83 -10.53 -15.27
CA MET A 41 30.57 -10.65 -14.54
C MET A 41 29.67 -9.53 -15.03
N LYS A 42 28.73 -9.86 -15.92
CA LYS A 42 27.81 -8.90 -16.52
C LYS A 42 26.91 -8.38 -15.39
N LEU A 43 27.10 -7.11 -15.01
CA LEU A 43 26.27 -6.45 -14.01
C LEU A 43 24.78 -6.61 -14.37
N PRO A 44 23.89 -6.82 -13.38
CA PRO A 44 22.47 -6.95 -13.65
C PRO A 44 21.97 -5.67 -14.32
N LYS A 45 21.15 -5.82 -15.37
CA LYS A 45 20.56 -4.70 -16.12
C LYS A 45 19.19 -4.28 -15.61
N ALA A 46 18.60 -5.07 -14.72
CA ALA A 46 17.30 -4.85 -14.13
C ALA A 46 17.24 -5.44 -12.73
N VAL A 47 16.32 -4.91 -11.91
CA VAL A 47 15.99 -5.38 -10.57
C VAL A 47 14.76 -6.28 -10.67
N GLU A 48 14.83 -7.49 -10.13
CA GLU A 48 13.68 -8.39 -9.99
C GLU A 48 12.85 -7.97 -8.77
N VAL A 49 11.58 -7.61 -9.00
CA VAL A 49 10.67 -7.13 -7.95
C VAL A 49 9.45 -8.04 -7.86
N LEU A 50 9.10 -8.45 -6.64
CA LEU A 50 7.84 -9.10 -6.33
C LEU A 50 6.98 -8.15 -5.50
N VAL A 51 5.83 -7.74 -6.05
CA VAL A 51 4.82 -6.97 -5.32
C VAL A 51 3.69 -7.93 -4.94
N LEU A 52 3.41 -8.06 -3.65
CA LEU A 52 2.31 -8.86 -3.13
C LEU A 52 1.31 -7.96 -2.42
N THR A 53 0.02 -8.25 -2.57
CA THR A 53 -1.04 -7.61 -1.79
C THR A 53 -1.94 -8.63 -1.11
N PHE A 54 -2.33 -8.36 0.13
CA PHE A 54 -3.18 -9.24 0.90
C PHE A 54 -3.98 -8.49 1.96
N ASN A 55 -5.30 -8.61 1.91
CA ASN A 55 -6.17 -8.25 3.02
C ASN A 55 -6.14 -9.38 4.06
N CYS A 56 -5.59 -9.10 5.24
CA CYS A 56 -5.36 -10.08 6.31
C CYS A 56 -6.60 -10.34 7.18
N ALA A 57 -7.72 -9.65 6.94
CA ALA A 57 -8.95 -9.76 7.73
C ALA A 57 -8.73 -9.62 9.26
N LYS A 58 -7.71 -8.83 9.67
CA LYS A 58 -7.29 -8.55 11.05
C LYS A 58 -6.65 -9.73 11.77
N ASN A 59 -6.28 -10.77 11.05
CA ASN A 59 -5.69 -11.99 11.59
C ASN A 59 -4.20 -12.09 11.24
N ALA A 60 -3.42 -12.69 12.14
CA ALA A 60 -2.08 -13.14 11.81
C ALA A 60 -2.15 -14.27 10.77
N ILE A 61 -1.13 -14.35 9.90
CA ILE A 61 -1.00 -15.47 8.96
C ILE A 61 -0.54 -16.74 9.68
N ASP A 62 -0.92 -17.88 9.13
CA ASP A 62 -0.25 -19.15 9.43
C ASP A 62 1.06 -19.18 8.62
N VAL A 63 2.18 -19.06 9.32
CA VAL A 63 3.51 -18.89 8.70
C VAL A 63 3.89 -20.09 7.82
N PRO A 64 3.80 -21.35 8.27
CA PRO A 64 4.08 -22.51 7.42
C PRO A 64 3.20 -22.59 6.16
N VAL A 65 1.89 -22.35 6.29
CA VAL A 65 0.96 -22.43 5.16
C VAL A 65 1.24 -21.31 4.16
N PHE A 66 1.33 -20.07 4.63
CA PHE A 66 1.57 -18.92 3.76
C PHE A 66 2.97 -18.98 3.12
N GLY A 67 3.99 -19.38 3.90
CA GLY A 67 5.36 -19.56 3.41
C GLY A 67 5.47 -20.68 2.37
N GLY A 68 4.70 -21.77 2.52
CA GLY A 68 4.57 -22.81 1.51
C GLY A 68 4.02 -22.29 0.19
N HIS A 69 2.97 -21.46 0.24
CA HIS A 69 2.42 -20.81 -0.97
C HIS A 69 3.42 -19.82 -1.61
N LEU A 70 4.08 -18.98 -0.81
CA LEU A 70 5.10 -18.05 -1.30
C LEU A 70 6.28 -18.76 -1.97
N ARG A 71 6.72 -19.89 -1.40
CA ARG A 71 7.79 -20.70 -1.98
C ARG A 71 7.45 -21.15 -3.41
N GLY A 72 6.20 -21.49 -3.69
CA GLY A 72 5.73 -21.80 -5.05
C GLY A 72 5.96 -20.62 -5.99
N VAL A 73 5.56 -19.41 -5.60
CA VAL A 73 5.74 -18.19 -6.41
C VAL A 73 7.20 -17.82 -6.63
N LEU A 74 8.04 -18.01 -5.60
CA LEU A 74 9.46 -17.67 -5.66
C LEU A 74 10.29 -18.65 -6.51
N LEU A 75 9.90 -19.94 -6.53
CA LEU A 75 10.67 -21.00 -7.17
C LEU A 75 10.10 -21.50 -8.49
N GLU A 76 8.85 -21.17 -8.83
CA GLU A 76 8.28 -21.51 -10.13
C GLU A 76 8.98 -20.73 -11.25
N GLN A 77 9.52 -21.47 -12.23
CA GLN A 77 10.11 -20.91 -13.44
C GLN A 77 9.05 -20.44 -14.42
N ASP A 78 9.29 -19.28 -15.04
CA ASP A 78 8.66 -18.94 -16.30
C ASP A 78 9.36 -19.71 -17.43
N GLY A 79 8.77 -20.82 -17.89
CA GLY A 79 9.13 -21.48 -19.14
C GLY A 79 10.46 -22.25 -19.19
N GLY A 80 10.37 -23.58 -19.07
CA GLY A 80 11.27 -24.61 -19.60
C GLY A 80 12.70 -24.22 -20.02
N GLY A 81 13.58 -23.95 -19.06
CA GLY A 81 15.02 -23.83 -19.26
C GLY A 81 15.76 -24.19 -17.98
N GLY A 82 16.75 -25.07 -18.05
CA GLY A 82 17.42 -25.67 -16.88
C GLY A 82 18.27 -24.75 -15.99
N GLU A 83 18.04 -23.43 -16.00
CA GLU A 83 18.73 -22.47 -15.11
C GLU A 83 17.91 -22.23 -13.82
N LEU A 84 18.58 -22.17 -12.66
CA LEU A 84 17.90 -21.91 -11.38
C LEU A 84 17.07 -20.61 -11.43
N PRO A 85 15.84 -20.59 -10.89
CA PRO A 85 14.97 -19.41 -10.94
C PRO A 85 15.64 -18.20 -10.28
N GLU A 86 15.69 -17.06 -10.99
CA GLU A 86 16.18 -15.79 -10.47
C GLU A 86 15.19 -15.28 -9.40
N LEU A 87 15.63 -15.23 -8.15
CA LEU A 87 14.80 -14.78 -7.03
C LEU A 87 14.63 -13.26 -7.09
N PRO A 88 13.48 -12.72 -6.65
CA PRO A 88 13.30 -11.28 -6.49
C PRO A 88 14.40 -10.66 -5.61
N GLU A 89 14.99 -9.56 -6.06
CA GLU A 89 15.92 -8.78 -5.24
C GLU A 89 15.15 -7.97 -4.19
N LEU A 90 13.95 -7.52 -4.54
CA LEU A 90 13.03 -6.79 -3.67
C LEU A 90 11.67 -7.51 -3.59
N VAL A 91 11.14 -7.61 -2.38
CA VAL A 91 9.78 -8.08 -2.13
C VAL A 91 9.02 -7.00 -1.38
N VAL A 92 7.93 -6.52 -1.96
CA VAL A 92 7.08 -5.48 -1.37
C VAL A 92 5.72 -6.05 -1.06
N MET A 93 5.29 -5.99 0.20
CA MET A 93 3.98 -6.48 0.64
C MET A 93 3.06 -5.32 1.01
N SER A 94 1.96 -5.17 0.28
CA SER A 94 0.85 -4.24 0.54
C SER A 94 -0.25 -4.96 1.33
N LEU A 95 -0.34 -4.68 2.62
CA LEU A 95 -1.19 -5.40 3.56
C LEU A 95 -2.36 -4.53 4.02
N GLN A 96 -3.58 -5.07 4.00
CA GLN A 96 -4.79 -4.38 4.45
C GLN A 96 -5.42 -5.15 5.60
N GLU A 97 -6.07 -4.42 6.51
CA GLU A 97 -6.62 -5.03 7.74
C GLU A 97 -5.57 -5.90 8.44
N ILE A 98 -4.33 -5.42 8.55
CA ILE A 98 -3.21 -6.25 8.99
C ILE A 98 -3.42 -6.83 10.40
N ALA A 99 -4.06 -6.07 11.28
CA ALA A 99 -4.29 -6.40 12.68
C ALA A 99 -5.59 -5.75 13.16
N PRO A 100 -6.08 -6.08 14.38
CA PRO A 100 -7.18 -5.36 14.99
C PRO A 100 -6.96 -3.84 15.00
N LEU A 101 -8.07 -3.08 14.97
CA LEU A 101 -8.05 -1.63 14.86
C LEU A 101 -7.18 -0.97 15.94
N SER A 102 -7.28 -1.46 17.17
CA SER A 102 -6.50 -0.96 18.32
C SER A 102 -4.99 -1.05 18.04
N TYR A 103 -4.51 -2.20 17.58
CA TYR A 103 -3.08 -2.44 17.36
C TYR A 103 -2.58 -1.61 16.18
N SER A 104 -3.35 -1.64 15.09
CA SER A 104 -3.08 -0.87 13.87
C SER A 104 -2.96 0.64 14.15
N PHE A 105 -3.85 1.19 14.98
CA PHE A 105 -3.84 2.61 15.32
C PHE A 105 -2.74 2.97 16.32
N LEU A 106 -2.34 2.06 17.21
CA LEU A 106 -1.21 2.31 18.13
C LEU A 106 0.14 2.25 17.41
N GLY A 107 0.24 1.51 16.30
CA GLY A 107 1.38 1.56 15.37
C GLY A 107 2.40 0.44 15.58
N GLU A 108 3.63 0.70 15.16
CA GLU A 108 4.68 -0.32 14.93
C GLU A 108 4.92 -1.27 16.11
N TRP A 109 4.92 -0.78 17.35
CA TRP A 109 5.11 -1.62 18.54
C TRP A 109 4.15 -2.81 18.59
N PHE A 110 2.87 -2.59 18.26
CA PHE A 110 1.85 -3.64 18.26
C PHE A 110 1.81 -4.44 16.94
N LEU A 111 2.38 -3.90 15.87
CA LEU A 111 2.42 -4.55 14.56
C LEU A 111 3.67 -5.40 14.35
N GLY A 112 4.70 -5.27 15.21
CA GLY A 112 5.97 -5.99 15.07
C GLY A 112 5.81 -7.51 14.88
N GLY A 113 4.95 -8.15 15.66
CA GLY A 113 4.67 -9.60 15.51
C GLY A 113 3.97 -9.95 14.19
N TYR A 114 3.11 -9.07 13.66
CA TYR A 114 2.47 -9.27 12.36
C TYR A 114 3.48 -9.12 11.22
N TYR A 115 4.35 -8.10 11.29
CA TYR A 115 5.43 -7.90 10.31
C TYR A 115 6.42 -9.06 10.32
N ALA A 116 6.80 -9.53 11.51
CA ALA A 116 7.71 -10.67 11.68
C ALA A 116 7.15 -11.94 11.03
N ALA A 117 5.85 -12.24 11.22
CA ALA A 117 5.22 -13.40 10.60
C ALA A 117 5.36 -13.41 9.07
N PHE A 118 5.16 -12.27 8.40
CA PHE A 118 5.37 -12.16 6.95
C PHE A 118 6.84 -12.34 6.55
N GLY A 119 7.79 -11.82 7.35
CA GLY A 119 9.21 -12.04 7.14
C GLY A 119 9.61 -13.51 7.31
N GLU A 120 9.09 -14.19 8.33
CA GLU A 120 9.30 -15.63 8.54
C GLU A 120 8.71 -16.46 7.40
N ALA A 121 7.49 -16.14 6.95
CA ALA A 121 6.85 -16.82 5.83
C ALA A 121 7.64 -16.63 4.53
N LEU A 122 8.15 -15.43 4.27
CA LEU A 122 9.00 -15.15 3.11
C LEU A 122 10.31 -15.96 3.17
N ASN A 123 10.92 -16.05 4.34
CA ASN A 123 12.18 -16.73 4.57
C ASN A 123 12.05 -18.25 4.75
N PHE A 124 10.82 -18.78 4.80
CA PHE A 124 10.53 -20.20 4.90
C PHE A 124 11.16 -21.02 3.74
N ALA A 125 11.43 -20.37 2.60
CA ALA A 125 12.04 -20.99 1.41
C ALA A 125 13.59 -21.10 1.45
N GLY A 126 14.26 -20.67 2.52
CA GLY A 126 15.70 -20.92 2.75
C GLY A 126 16.67 -19.85 2.23
N ARG A 127 16.18 -18.72 1.70
CA ARG A 127 16.99 -17.52 1.43
C ARG A 127 16.55 -16.40 2.37
N LYS A 128 17.51 -15.63 2.90
CA LYS A 128 17.28 -14.62 3.94
C LYS A 128 17.06 -13.23 3.34
N TYR A 129 15.79 -12.89 3.13
CA TYR A 129 15.33 -11.53 2.97
C TYR A 129 15.33 -10.78 4.31
N THR A 130 15.81 -9.55 4.28
CA THR A 130 15.81 -8.64 5.44
C THR A 130 14.71 -7.60 5.28
N LEU A 131 13.93 -7.34 6.33
CA LEU A 131 12.99 -6.22 6.36
C LEU A 131 13.79 -4.92 6.37
N VAL A 132 13.76 -4.18 5.27
CA VAL A 132 14.40 -2.86 5.14
C VAL A 132 13.52 -1.80 5.79
N LYS A 133 12.21 -1.85 5.52
CA LYS A 133 11.26 -0.88 6.07
C LYS A 133 9.85 -1.45 6.17
N GLY A 134 9.24 -1.31 7.33
CA GLY A 134 7.78 -1.41 7.50
C GLY A 134 7.20 -0.03 7.79
N LYS A 135 6.00 0.25 7.28
CA LYS A 135 5.24 1.46 7.58
C LYS A 135 3.75 1.19 7.51
N ASN A 136 2.95 1.82 8.35
CA ASN A 136 1.49 1.75 8.27
C ASN A 136 0.80 3.12 8.39
N VAL A 137 -0.39 3.20 7.81
CA VAL A 137 -1.40 4.22 8.10
C VAL A 137 -2.67 3.50 8.53
N GLY A 138 -3.06 3.69 9.80
CA GLY A 138 -4.07 2.86 10.45
C GLY A 138 -3.87 1.36 10.15
N MET A 139 -4.84 0.73 9.47
CA MET A 139 -4.86 -0.71 9.20
C MET A 139 -4.20 -1.13 7.88
N THR A 140 -3.60 -0.19 7.14
CA THR A 140 -2.92 -0.46 5.87
C THR A 140 -1.42 -0.34 6.07
N ALA A 141 -0.66 -1.36 5.70
CA ALA A 141 0.78 -1.41 5.85
C ALA A 141 1.49 -1.73 4.54
N VAL A 142 2.73 -1.27 4.43
CA VAL A 142 3.68 -1.63 3.38
C VAL A 142 4.95 -2.15 4.03
N LEU A 143 5.41 -3.31 3.58
CA LEU A 143 6.67 -3.92 4.01
C LEU A 143 7.60 -4.06 2.82
N LEU A 144 8.81 -3.52 2.91
CA LEU A 144 9.88 -3.66 1.94
C LEU A 144 10.93 -4.61 2.48
N PHE A 145 11.09 -5.75 1.82
CA PHE A 145 12.14 -6.71 2.08
C PHE A 145 13.15 -6.68 0.93
N ALA A 146 14.43 -6.88 1.24
CA ALA A 146 15.49 -6.97 0.25
C ALA A 146 16.35 -8.21 0.50
N LEU A 147 16.78 -8.85 -0.59
CA LEU A 147 17.80 -9.90 -0.54
C LEU A 147 19.19 -9.29 -0.27
N HIS A 148 19.44 -8.11 -0.84
CA HIS A 148 20.66 -7.31 -0.70
C HIS A 148 20.32 -5.91 -0.13
N PRO A 149 20.06 -5.79 1.19
CA PRO A 149 19.66 -4.51 1.79
C PRO A 149 20.70 -3.39 1.61
N GLU A 150 21.99 -3.72 1.46
CA GLU A 150 23.09 -2.79 1.18
C GLU A 150 23.01 -2.10 -0.20
N ARG A 151 22.19 -2.62 -1.11
CA ARG A 151 21.90 -2.03 -2.43
C ARG A 151 20.71 -1.07 -2.40
N VAL A 152 19.97 -1.05 -1.30
CA VAL A 152 18.95 -0.04 -1.05
C VAL A 152 19.63 1.20 -0.49
N VAL A 153 19.76 2.23 -1.33
CA VAL A 153 20.52 3.44 -1.04
C VAL A 153 19.58 4.61 -0.73
N GLY A 154 19.98 5.42 0.25
CA GLY A 154 19.20 6.58 0.68
C GLY A 154 19.31 7.80 -0.22
N GLY A 155 18.27 8.62 -0.20
CA GLY A 155 18.32 10.04 -0.55
C GLY A 155 18.50 10.89 0.72
N GLY A 156 18.69 12.21 0.57
CA GLY A 156 18.96 13.18 1.66
C GLY A 156 17.97 13.27 2.84
N GLY A 157 17.07 12.31 3.04
CA GLY A 157 16.17 12.15 4.18
C GLY A 157 16.16 10.76 4.84
N GLY A 158 17.01 9.81 4.40
CA GLY A 158 17.09 8.44 4.92
C GLY A 158 17.21 7.39 3.81
N VAL A 159 17.35 6.11 4.21
CA VAL A 159 17.48 4.97 3.27
C VAL A 159 16.23 4.77 2.40
N VAL A 160 15.05 5.10 2.95
CA VAL A 160 13.74 4.98 2.27
C VAL A 160 12.93 6.23 2.60
N GLU A 161 12.37 6.90 1.58
CA GLU A 161 11.42 8.00 1.79
C GLU A 161 10.02 7.45 2.08
N GLU A 162 9.27 8.15 2.93
CA GLU A 162 7.97 7.69 3.42
C GLU A 162 6.85 8.70 3.17
N GLY A 163 5.69 8.22 2.73
CA GLY A 163 4.48 9.01 2.57
C GLY A 163 3.26 8.28 3.12
N GLU A 164 2.23 9.03 3.49
CA GLU A 164 0.96 8.46 3.93
C GLU A 164 -0.20 9.44 3.74
N VAL A 165 -1.39 8.90 3.55
CA VAL A 165 -2.64 9.64 3.53
C VAL A 165 -3.77 8.77 4.06
N GLY A 166 -4.52 9.29 5.04
CA GLY A 166 -5.77 8.72 5.48
C GLY A 166 -6.95 9.39 4.78
N PHE A 167 -7.97 8.61 4.46
CA PHE A 167 -9.24 9.09 3.88
C PHE A 167 -10.42 8.28 4.42
N GLY A 168 -10.24 7.68 5.60
CA GLY A 168 -11.30 7.06 6.37
C GLY A 168 -12.10 8.09 7.17
N ALA A 169 -12.74 7.64 8.24
CA ALA A 169 -13.55 8.51 9.09
C ALA A 169 -12.65 9.57 9.73
N ALA A 170 -13.02 10.85 9.60
CA ALA A 170 -12.23 11.98 10.11
C ALA A 170 -10.76 11.96 9.66
N ASP A 171 -10.52 11.56 8.39
CA ASP A 171 -9.21 11.40 7.75
C ASP A 171 -8.31 10.33 8.37
N MET A 172 -8.82 9.47 9.25
CA MET A 172 -8.05 8.38 9.86
C MET A 172 -7.79 7.24 8.87
N GLY A 173 -6.74 6.45 9.13
CA GLY A 173 -6.24 5.34 8.34
C GLY A 173 -7.02 4.03 8.46
N ASN A 174 -8.29 4.04 8.87
CA ASN A 174 -9.13 2.85 8.71
C ASN A 174 -9.38 2.54 7.21
N LYS A 175 -9.19 3.54 6.36
CA LYS A 175 -8.96 3.48 4.91
C LYS A 175 -7.89 4.51 4.58
N GLY A 176 -6.96 4.17 3.71
CA GLY A 176 -5.80 5.02 3.47
C GLY A 176 -4.82 4.42 2.47
N ALA A 177 -3.71 5.13 2.29
CA ALA A 177 -2.57 4.66 1.53
C ALA A 177 -1.27 5.05 2.21
N VAL A 178 -0.29 4.17 2.12
CA VAL A 178 1.06 4.35 2.64
C VAL A 178 2.05 4.08 1.50
N GLY A 179 3.06 4.93 1.39
CA GLY A 179 4.03 4.89 0.31
C GLY A 179 5.46 4.77 0.82
N LEU A 180 6.27 3.97 0.13
CA LEU A 180 7.73 3.93 0.26
C LEU A 180 8.34 4.31 -1.07
N ARG A 181 9.34 5.18 -1.07
CA ARG A 181 10.17 5.45 -2.24
C ARG A 181 11.61 5.08 -1.93
N VAL A 182 12.20 4.33 -2.85
CA VAL A 182 13.50 3.69 -2.67
C VAL A 182 14.34 3.84 -3.92
N ARG A 183 15.64 4.04 -3.74
CA ARG A 183 16.63 3.94 -4.81
C ARG A 183 17.38 2.63 -4.63
N TYR A 184 17.45 1.84 -5.69
CA TYR A 184 18.19 0.58 -5.73
C TYR A 184 19.40 0.74 -6.65
N SER A 185 20.59 0.36 -6.18
CA SER A 185 21.86 0.52 -6.92
C SER A 185 22.61 -0.80 -7.06
N THR A 186 23.31 -0.96 -8.18
CA THR A 186 24.24 -2.09 -8.38
C THR A 186 25.53 -1.96 -7.56
N GLY A 187 25.85 -0.74 -7.09
CA GLY A 187 26.96 -0.48 -6.17
C GLY A 187 26.53 -0.58 -4.71
N ALA A 188 27.42 -1.06 -3.84
CA ALA A 188 27.19 -1.01 -2.40
C ALA A 188 27.16 0.46 -1.93
N ALA A 189 26.24 0.81 -1.03
CA ALA A 189 26.01 2.17 -0.52
C ALA A 189 27.26 2.95 -0.06
N ALA A 190 28.37 2.26 0.24
CA ALA A 190 29.65 2.87 0.65
C ALA A 190 30.47 3.48 -0.51
N ALA A 191 30.13 3.23 -1.78
CA ALA A 191 30.88 3.73 -2.94
C ALA A 191 30.31 5.05 -3.53
N ALA A 192 29.23 5.59 -2.98
CA ALA A 192 28.59 6.83 -3.49
C ALA A 192 29.46 8.10 -3.34
N ALA A 193 30.62 8.02 -2.67
CA ALA A 193 31.53 9.14 -2.43
C ALA A 193 32.91 9.01 -3.11
N ALA A 194 33.23 7.88 -3.74
CA ALA A 194 34.51 7.68 -4.41
C ALA A 194 34.26 7.51 -5.90
N ALA A 195 34.65 8.52 -6.69
CA ALA A 195 34.81 8.36 -8.13
C ALA A 195 35.78 7.20 -8.35
N THR A 196 35.27 6.01 -8.67
CA THR A 196 36.11 4.89 -9.05
C THR A 196 36.80 5.24 -10.35
N SER A 197 38.13 5.16 -10.34
CA SER A 197 39.02 5.42 -11.47
C SER A 197 38.83 4.48 -12.65
N ASP A 198 37.98 3.46 -12.50
CA ASP A 198 37.56 2.53 -13.55
C ASP A 198 36.15 2.90 -13.97
N GLY A 199 36.00 3.37 -15.21
CA GLY A 199 34.79 3.98 -15.79
C GLY A 199 33.53 3.11 -15.94
N GLN A 200 33.22 2.23 -14.98
CA GLN A 200 31.90 1.61 -14.87
C GLN A 200 30.94 2.56 -14.15
N GLN A 201 30.02 3.16 -14.90
CA GLN A 201 28.94 3.98 -14.35
C GLN A 201 28.05 3.12 -13.44
N GLU A 202 27.91 3.53 -12.18
CA GLU A 202 26.96 2.94 -11.24
C GLU A 202 25.54 3.07 -11.80
N GLN A 203 24.84 1.94 -11.91
CA GLN A 203 23.46 1.92 -12.39
C GLN A 203 22.52 1.85 -11.20
N ALA A 204 21.45 2.64 -11.27
CA ALA A 204 20.44 2.68 -10.25
C ALA A 204 19.05 2.93 -10.85
N THR A 205 18.04 2.57 -10.10
CA THR A 205 16.65 2.85 -10.42
C THR A 205 15.92 3.34 -9.19
N GLU A 206 14.95 4.24 -9.37
CA GLU A 206 14.12 4.73 -8.29
C GLU A 206 12.70 4.14 -8.44
N MET A 207 12.18 3.59 -7.36
CA MET A 207 10.88 2.93 -7.33
C MET A 207 10.05 3.51 -6.19
N THR A 208 8.80 3.81 -6.48
CA THR A 208 7.79 4.25 -5.52
C THR A 208 6.74 3.15 -5.41
N PHE A 209 6.52 2.64 -4.20
CA PHE A 209 5.53 1.61 -3.90
C PHE A 209 4.43 2.22 -3.02
N VAL A 210 3.17 2.05 -3.40
CA VAL A 210 2.01 2.52 -2.65
C VAL A 210 1.13 1.33 -2.27
N ALA A 211 0.97 1.10 -0.98
CA ALA A 211 -0.02 0.17 -0.44
C ALA A 211 -1.31 0.93 -0.11
N THR A 212 -2.48 0.42 -0.49
CA THR A 212 -3.75 1.12 -0.22
C THR A 212 -4.91 0.18 0.12
N HIS A 213 -5.87 0.72 0.88
CA HIS A 213 -7.16 0.11 1.14
C HIS A 213 -8.26 1.12 0.80
N LEU A 214 -8.96 0.93 -0.32
CA LEU A 214 -9.99 1.85 -0.80
C LEU A 214 -11.37 1.53 -0.19
N ALA A 215 -12.35 2.40 -0.42
CA ALA A 215 -13.70 2.24 0.08
C ALA A 215 -14.37 0.93 -0.34
N ALA A 216 -14.79 0.15 0.66
CA ALA A 216 -15.52 -1.11 0.50
C ALA A 216 -17.00 -0.89 0.12
N MET A 217 -17.71 -1.99 -0.13
CA MET A 217 -19.11 -2.08 -0.57
C MET A 217 -19.33 -1.82 -2.07
N GLU A 218 -20.36 -2.46 -2.62
CA GLU A 218 -20.69 -2.47 -4.05
C GLU A 218 -20.98 -1.06 -4.57
N TRP A 219 -21.80 -0.30 -3.85
CA TRP A 219 -22.26 1.03 -4.24
C TRP A 219 -21.21 2.15 -4.16
N ASN A 220 -20.03 1.89 -3.58
CA ASN A 220 -19.01 2.91 -3.32
C ASN A 220 -18.02 3.15 -4.48
N LEU A 221 -18.45 2.93 -5.74
CA LEU A 221 -17.60 3.13 -6.92
C LEU A 221 -17.03 4.56 -7.00
N LYS A 222 -17.91 5.57 -6.95
CA LYS A 222 -17.50 6.98 -6.96
C LYS A 222 -16.53 7.32 -5.82
N LYS A 223 -16.73 6.70 -4.65
CA LYS A 223 -15.87 6.88 -3.47
C LYS A 223 -14.48 6.28 -3.67
N ARG A 224 -14.36 5.11 -4.31
CA ARG A 224 -13.05 4.52 -4.67
C ARG A 224 -12.26 5.44 -5.61
N ASN A 225 -12.92 6.01 -6.61
CA ASN A 225 -12.30 7.00 -7.51
C ASN A 225 -11.86 8.27 -6.75
N ALA A 226 -12.66 8.73 -5.78
CA ALA A 226 -12.30 9.87 -4.93
C ALA A 226 -11.15 9.55 -3.96
N ASN A 227 -11.06 8.30 -3.47
CA ASN A 227 -9.92 7.84 -2.69
C ASN A 227 -8.65 7.85 -3.52
N TRP A 228 -8.68 7.39 -4.77
CA TRP A 228 -7.55 7.53 -5.70
C TRP A 228 -7.09 8.99 -5.85
N ARG A 229 -8.02 9.92 -6.11
CA ARG A 229 -7.68 11.36 -6.15
C ARG A 229 -7.04 11.85 -4.86
N SER A 230 -7.46 11.32 -3.71
CA SER A 230 -6.88 11.67 -2.42
C SER A 230 -5.46 11.15 -2.24
N ILE A 231 -5.15 9.99 -2.81
CA ILE A 231 -3.80 9.45 -2.86
C ILE A 231 -2.91 10.34 -3.73
N VAL A 232 -3.35 10.65 -4.95
CA VAL A 232 -2.60 11.49 -5.88
C VAL A 232 -2.30 12.88 -5.31
N SER A 233 -3.27 13.52 -4.65
CA SER A 233 -3.09 14.87 -4.11
C SER A 233 -2.40 14.91 -2.75
N GLY A 234 -2.57 13.90 -1.91
CA GLY A 234 -2.21 13.96 -0.49
C GLY A 234 -1.05 13.05 -0.06
N LEU A 235 -0.75 11.98 -0.80
CA LEU A 235 0.38 11.10 -0.48
C LEU A 235 1.67 11.74 -1.04
N THR A 236 2.34 12.50 -0.19
CA THR A 236 3.60 13.17 -0.49
C THR A 236 4.72 12.64 0.40
N PHE A 237 5.96 12.69 -0.12
CA PHE A 237 7.19 12.24 0.56
C PHE A 237 7.94 13.39 1.27
N GLY A 238 7.32 14.57 1.33
CA GLY A 238 7.81 15.76 2.02
C GLY A 238 6.69 16.77 2.24
N ASN A 239 6.85 17.70 3.18
CA ASN A 239 5.81 18.69 3.49
C ASN A 239 5.66 19.71 2.35
N PRO A 240 4.52 19.77 1.64
CA PRO A 240 4.32 20.72 0.55
C PRO A 240 4.40 22.18 0.98
N LEU A 241 4.00 22.51 2.22
CA LEU A 241 4.09 23.87 2.76
C LEU A 241 5.53 24.37 2.84
N GLY A 242 6.51 23.48 2.95
CA GLY A 242 7.93 23.85 2.96
C GLY A 242 8.45 24.40 1.64
N VAL A 243 7.73 24.16 0.54
CA VAL A 243 8.10 24.62 -0.82
C VAL A 243 7.46 25.99 -1.14
N LEU A 244 6.33 26.31 -0.50
CA LEU A 244 5.60 27.54 -0.78
C LEU A 244 6.35 28.79 -0.30
N PRO A 245 6.17 29.96 -0.95
CA PRO A 245 6.79 31.20 -0.49
C PRO A 245 6.38 31.54 0.96
N ARG A 246 7.31 32.10 1.74
CA ARG A 246 7.02 32.57 3.10
C ARG A 246 6.00 33.71 3.07
N GLY A 247 5.00 33.65 3.94
CA GLY A 247 3.97 34.69 4.05
C GLY A 247 2.76 34.50 3.14
N VAL A 248 2.68 33.41 2.36
CA VAL A 248 1.45 33.07 1.63
C VAL A 248 0.35 32.73 2.65
N VAL A 249 -0.64 33.62 2.75
CA VAL A 249 -1.89 33.35 3.48
C VAL A 249 -2.74 32.49 2.56
N LEU A 250 -2.56 31.17 2.60
CA LEU A 250 -3.44 30.28 1.86
C LEU A 250 -4.87 30.49 2.37
N PRO A 251 -5.89 30.59 1.48
CA PRO A 251 -7.23 30.93 1.90
C PRO A 251 -7.74 29.91 2.93
N ALA A 252 -8.15 30.40 4.10
CA ALA A 252 -8.87 29.63 5.11
C ALA A 252 -10.24 29.10 4.59
N LYS A 253 -10.59 29.37 3.32
CA LYS A 253 -11.84 28.91 2.69
C LYS A 253 -11.94 27.40 2.46
N LEU A 254 -10.89 26.61 2.72
CA LEU A 254 -11.03 25.15 2.89
C LEU A 254 -11.29 24.71 4.35
N THR A 255 -11.19 25.62 5.32
CA THR A 255 -11.37 25.31 6.75
C THR A 255 -12.64 25.91 7.36
N ARG A 256 -13.36 26.83 6.68
CA ARG A 256 -14.50 27.56 7.29
C ARG A 256 -15.90 27.34 6.69
N THR A 257 -16.05 26.73 5.51
CA THR A 257 -17.38 26.51 4.89
C THR A 257 -18.01 25.15 5.21
N GLY A 258 -17.34 24.25 5.93
CA GLY A 258 -17.90 22.92 6.24
C GLY A 258 -18.16 22.03 5.01
N VAL A 259 -17.86 22.51 3.80
CA VAL A 259 -17.90 21.74 2.56
C VAL A 259 -16.46 21.49 2.12
N LEU A 260 -15.80 20.59 2.83
CA LEU A 260 -14.74 19.80 2.20
C LEU A 260 -15.42 18.99 1.07
N PRO A 261 -14.79 18.76 -0.10
CA PRO A 261 -15.27 17.68 -0.95
C PRO A 261 -15.33 16.43 -0.07
N ASP A 262 -16.49 15.77 0.00
CA ASP A 262 -16.69 14.64 0.91
C ASP A 262 -15.72 13.51 0.56
N ARG A 263 -14.56 13.51 1.23
CA ARG A 263 -13.53 12.48 1.15
C ARG A 263 -13.87 11.30 2.06
N SER A 264 -14.74 11.53 3.04
CA SER A 264 -15.20 10.54 4.02
C SER A 264 -16.30 9.63 3.45
N GLY A 265 -16.96 10.05 2.36
CA GLY A 265 -18.12 9.40 1.76
C GLY A 265 -19.25 9.17 2.75
N VAL A 266 -19.57 10.17 3.58
CA VAL A 266 -20.76 10.21 4.44
C VAL A 266 -21.69 11.27 3.85
N GLY A 267 -22.19 10.96 2.66
CA GLY A 267 -23.37 11.63 2.12
C GLY A 267 -24.59 11.22 2.93
N GLU A 268 -25.42 12.22 3.22
CA GLU A 268 -26.68 12.11 3.95
C GLU A 268 -27.52 10.92 3.48
N ARG A 269 -28.01 10.14 4.45
CA ARG A 269 -28.81 8.93 4.25
C ARG A 269 -30.18 9.31 3.71
N THR A 270 -30.29 9.61 2.43
CA THR A 270 -31.57 9.68 1.74
C THR A 270 -31.95 8.28 1.25
N GLN A 271 -33.18 7.90 1.60
CA GLN A 271 -33.86 6.65 1.22
C GLN A 271 -33.78 6.40 -0.30
N PRO A 272 -33.89 5.14 -0.78
CA PRO A 272 -33.72 4.83 -2.18
C PRO A 272 -34.79 5.53 -3.01
N VAL A 273 -34.38 6.54 -3.78
CA VAL A 273 -35.19 7.06 -4.89
C VAL A 273 -35.02 6.06 -6.03
N VAL A 274 -36.14 5.50 -6.46
CA VAL A 274 -36.25 4.82 -7.75
C VAL A 274 -35.92 5.87 -8.82
N VAL A 275 -34.74 5.79 -9.42
CA VAL A 275 -34.36 6.67 -10.53
C VAL A 275 -34.59 5.93 -11.82
N ASP A 276 -35.63 6.37 -12.50
CA ASP A 276 -35.93 6.12 -13.90
C ASP A 276 -34.74 6.55 -14.78
N SER A 277 -34.50 5.77 -15.82
CA SER A 277 -33.35 5.86 -16.71
C SER A 277 -33.52 7.00 -17.72
N SER A 278 -33.14 8.21 -17.34
CA SER A 278 -32.76 9.27 -18.29
C SER A 278 -32.22 10.48 -17.54
N GLU A 279 -30.89 10.60 -17.46
CA GLU A 279 -30.11 11.85 -17.42
C GLU A 279 -28.66 11.49 -17.09
N GLU A 280 -27.89 11.26 -18.15
CA GLU A 280 -26.43 11.42 -18.12
C GLU A 280 -26.15 12.93 -18.01
N GLU A 281 -25.67 13.40 -16.86
CA GLU A 281 -24.95 14.67 -16.78
C GLU A 281 -23.54 14.47 -16.20
N ASP A 282 -22.59 14.55 -17.13
CA ASP A 282 -21.27 15.18 -17.04
C ASP A 282 -20.69 15.43 -15.64
N ALA A 283 -19.77 14.54 -15.25
CA ALA A 283 -18.71 14.93 -14.33
C ALA A 283 -17.81 15.97 -15.03
N PRO A 284 -17.44 17.09 -14.37
CA PRO A 284 -16.69 18.15 -15.03
C PRO A 284 -15.33 17.64 -15.52
N LEU A 285 -15.10 17.84 -16.83
CA LEU A 285 -13.83 17.70 -17.51
C LEU A 285 -12.77 18.58 -16.84
N LEU A 286 -11.58 17.99 -16.65
CA LEU A 286 -10.25 18.64 -16.55
C LEU A 286 -10.25 20.05 -15.97
N SER A 287 -9.75 20.21 -14.74
CA SER A 287 -9.49 21.55 -14.18
C SER A 287 -8.57 22.37 -15.10
N ALA A 288 -8.99 23.64 -15.30
CA ALA A 288 -8.29 24.70 -16.01
C ALA A 288 -6.90 24.98 -15.37
N PRO A 289 -6.00 25.73 -16.04
CA PRO A 289 -4.58 25.78 -15.68
C PRO A 289 -4.33 26.37 -14.29
N SER A 290 -3.26 25.89 -13.66
CA SER A 290 -2.81 26.22 -12.30
C SER A 290 -2.91 27.71 -11.94
N THR A 291 -4.00 28.12 -11.29
CA THR A 291 -4.13 29.41 -10.62
C THR A 291 -4.49 29.15 -9.16
N PHE A 292 -3.49 29.29 -8.28
CA PHE A 292 -3.74 29.43 -6.84
C PHE A 292 -4.31 30.83 -6.62
N SER A 293 -5.64 30.98 -6.63
CA SER A 293 -6.28 32.25 -6.28
C SER A 293 -6.23 32.44 -4.77
N VAL A 294 -5.46 33.42 -4.31
CA VAL A 294 -5.34 33.83 -2.91
C VAL A 294 -5.94 35.22 -2.78
N SER A 295 -6.79 35.44 -1.77
CA SER A 295 -7.37 36.75 -1.44
C SER A 295 -6.62 37.34 -0.23
N ASP A 296 -6.03 38.51 -0.42
CA ASP A 296 -5.38 39.31 0.63
C ASP A 296 -6.44 40.04 1.47
N ASP A 297 -6.91 39.43 2.56
CA ASP A 297 -7.72 40.15 3.56
C ASP A 297 -6.80 40.67 4.67
N ASN A 298 -6.20 41.84 4.44
CA ASN A 298 -5.54 42.59 5.51
C ASN A 298 -5.70 44.10 5.29
N ASN A 299 -6.79 44.69 5.79
CA ASN A 299 -6.78 45.75 6.83
C ASN A 299 -8.05 46.64 6.78
N ASN A 300 -8.43 47.13 7.95
CA ASN A 300 -9.47 48.11 8.21
C ASN A 300 -9.32 49.40 7.38
N ASN A 301 -10.48 50.01 7.09
CA ASN A 301 -10.77 51.35 6.57
C ASN A 301 -10.82 51.57 5.04
N LYS A 302 -12.06 51.74 4.55
CA LYS A 302 -12.56 52.69 3.54
C LYS A 302 -11.63 52.98 2.34
N ASN A 303 -11.95 52.40 1.18
CA ASN A 303 -12.67 53.07 0.10
C ASN A 303 -12.94 52.05 -1.03
N GLU A 304 -14.06 52.24 -1.71
CA GLU A 304 -14.43 51.52 -2.93
C GLU A 304 -13.38 51.82 -4.02
N ASP A 305 -12.81 50.77 -4.64
CA ASP A 305 -12.37 50.65 -6.05
C ASP A 305 -11.29 49.55 -6.20
N GLU A 306 -11.53 48.63 -7.15
CA GLU A 306 -10.67 47.52 -7.64
C GLU A 306 -10.19 46.42 -6.66
N GLU A 307 -10.98 45.34 -6.58
CA GLU A 307 -10.64 44.03 -6.00
C GLU A 307 -9.54 43.34 -6.85
N THR A 308 -8.27 43.72 -6.66
CA THR A 308 -7.13 43.07 -7.32
C THR A 308 -6.77 41.78 -6.57
N THR A 309 -7.24 40.63 -7.05
CA THR A 309 -6.91 39.32 -6.50
C THR A 309 -5.46 38.95 -6.82
N THR A 310 -4.55 39.04 -5.84
CA THR A 310 -3.13 38.66 -6.01
C THR A 310 -2.99 37.14 -6.12
N THR A 311 -3.07 36.62 -7.35
CA THR A 311 -2.82 35.19 -7.63
C THR A 311 -1.32 34.91 -7.46
N THR A 312 -0.94 34.22 -6.37
CA THR A 312 0.46 33.81 -6.17
C THR A 312 0.81 32.70 -7.16
N VAL A 313 1.50 33.06 -8.24
CA VAL A 313 1.99 32.11 -9.24
C VAL A 313 3.24 31.39 -8.71
N LEU A 314 3.16 30.07 -8.55
CA LEU A 314 4.30 29.24 -8.15
C LEU A 314 5.42 29.31 -9.19
N THR A 315 6.67 29.43 -8.75
CA THR A 315 7.83 29.39 -9.63
C THR A 315 7.97 27.99 -10.27
N PRO A 316 8.62 27.87 -11.44
CA PRO A 316 8.89 26.57 -12.05
C PRO A 316 9.61 25.59 -11.11
N GLU A 317 10.55 26.08 -10.31
CA GLU A 317 11.27 25.28 -9.32
C GLU A 317 10.35 24.79 -8.19
N GLN A 318 9.42 25.62 -7.72
CA GLN A 318 8.42 25.19 -6.72
C GLN A 318 7.49 24.12 -7.28
N LYS A 319 7.03 24.28 -8.53
CA LYS A 319 6.22 23.26 -9.21
C LYS A 319 6.97 21.94 -9.35
N ARG A 320 8.27 22.01 -9.70
CA ARG A 320 9.16 20.85 -9.77
C ARG A 320 9.29 20.15 -8.42
N GLN A 321 9.58 20.89 -7.34
CA GLN A 321 9.69 20.32 -6.00
C GLN A 321 8.38 19.67 -5.51
N LEU A 322 7.23 20.29 -5.80
CA LEU A 322 5.91 19.71 -5.50
C LEU A 322 5.64 18.43 -6.30
N GLN A 323 6.06 18.37 -7.56
CA GLN A 323 5.93 17.16 -8.36
C GLN A 323 6.87 16.05 -7.88
N ASP A 324 8.11 16.39 -7.55
CA ASP A 324 9.11 15.42 -7.07
C ASP A 324 8.70 14.81 -5.71
N MET A 325 7.95 15.51 -4.86
CA MET A 325 7.39 14.92 -3.63
C MET A 325 6.14 14.06 -3.85
N SER A 326 5.51 14.09 -5.02
CA SER A 326 4.29 13.33 -5.32
C SER A 326 4.59 11.87 -5.68
N ILE A 327 3.57 11.00 -5.69
CA ILE A 327 3.75 9.62 -6.18
C ILE A 327 4.15 9.53 -7.67
N PHE A 328 3.96 10.60 -8.44
CA PHE A 328 4.33 10.70 -9.85
C PHE A 328 5.64 11.49 -10.04
N LYS A 329 6.65 11.21 -9.21
CA LYS A 329 7.98 11.79 -9.37
C LYS A 329 8.59 11.36 -10.71
N PRO A 330 8.99 12.31 -11.58
CA PRO A 330 9.67 11.98 -12.82
C PRO A 330 10.94 11.18 -12.56
N GLY A 331 11.18 10.15 -13.37
CA GLY A 331 12.30 9.22 -13.19
C GLY A 331 12.06 8.11 -12.17
N SER A 332 10.90 8.07 -11.49
CA SER A 332 10.53 6.97 -10.59
C SER A 332 9.52 6.02 -11.24
N HIS A 333 9.75 4.72 -11.12
CA HIS A 333 8.75 3.70 -11.43
C HIS A 333 7.72 3.66 -10.29
N LEU A 334 6.42 3.65 -10.60
CA LEU A 334 5.35 3.64 -9.60
C LEU A 334 4.66 2.28 -9.60
N PHE A 335 4.50 1.69 -8.43
CA PHE A 335 3.68 0.50 -8.19
C PHE A 335 2.60 0.83 -7.16
N VAL A 336 1.34 0.52 -7.46
CA VAL A 336 0.23 0.66 -6.52
C VAL A 336 -0.42 -0.70 -6.34
N ALA A 337 -0.47 -1.18 -5.10
CA ALA A 337 -1.02 -2.49 -4.78
C ALA A 337 -1.96 -2.40 -3.58
N GLY A 338 -3.02 -3.19 -3.56
CA GLY A 338 -3.93 -3.19 -2.42
C GLY A 338 -5.26 -3.88 -2.65
N ASP A 339 -6.05 -3.95 -1.58
CA ASP A 339 -7.50 -4.10 -1.66
C ASP A 339 -8.12 -2.78 -2.18
N LEU A 340 -8.19 -2.69 -3.50
CA LEU A 340 -8.79 -1.58 -4.23
C LEU A 340 -10.31 -1.61 -4.18
N ASN A 341 -10.90 -2.71 -3.72
CA ASN A 341 -12.34 -2.87 -3.46
C ASN A 341 -13.28 -2.61 -4.67
N TYR A 342 -12.78 -2.52 -5.89
CA TYR A 342 -13.63 -2.48 -7.09
C TYR A 342 -14.35 -3.82 -7.23
N ARG A 343 -15.61 -3.74 -7.69
CA ARG A 343 -16.54 -4.87 -7.75
C ARG A 343 -16.95 -5.11 -9.20
N ILE A 344 -17.77 -6.13 -9.42
CA ILE A 344 -18.41 -6.40 -10.72
C ILE A 344 -19.85 -5.85 -10.83
N SER A 345 -20.34 -5.21 -9.77
CA SER A 345 -21.68 -4.62 -9.66
C SER A 345 -21.71 -3.54 -8.58
N SER A 346 -22.64 -2.59 -8.71
CA SER A 346 -22.96 -1.58 -7.70
C SER A 346 -23.97 -2.05 -6.64
N THR A 347 -24.57 -3.23 -6.83
CA THR A 347 -25.55 -3.86 -5.93
C THR A 347 -25.10 -5.26 -5.50
N THR A 348 -25.64 -5.75 -4.39
CA THR A 348 -25.43 -7.14 -3.92
C THR A 348 -26.14 -8.14 -4.84
N PRO A 349 -25.70 -9.41 -4.88
CA PRO A 349 -26.36 -10.43 -5.70
C PRO A 349 -27.80 -10.70 -5.22
N PRO A 350 -28.79 -10.74 -6.12
CA PRO A 350 -30.11 -11.29 -5.82
C PRO A 350 -30.04 -12.77 -5.42
N PRO A 351 -31.03 -13.29 -4.66
CA PRO A 351 -31.12 -14.72 -4.38
C PRO A 351 -31.12 -15.57 -5.66
N GLY A 352 -30.35 -16.66 -5.66
CA GLY A 352 -30.25 -17.57 -6.82
C GLY A 352 -29.35 -17.07 -7.95
N SER A 353 -28.61 -15.98 -7.76
CA SER A 353 -27.60 -15.51 -8.72
C SER A 353 -26.55 -16.58 -9.00
N ALA A 354 -26.22 -16.76 -10.28
CA ALA A 354 -25.09 -17.60 -10.68
C ALA A 354 -23.77 -16.90 -10.33
N PHE A 355 -22.85 -17.65 -9.73
CA PHE A 355 -21.52 -17.17 -9.38
C PHE A 355 -20.45 -17.70 -10.34
N PRO A 356 -19.29 -17.04 -10.40
CA PRO A 356 -18.17 -17.48 -11.22
C PRO A 356 -17.76 -18.94 -10.95
N SER A 357 -17.49 -19.66 -12.02
CA SER A 357 -16.93 -21.02 -12.00
C SER A 357 -15.47 -20.99 -12.47
N PHE A 358 -14.67 -21.91 -11.94
CA PHE A 358 -13.29 -22.14 -12.38
C PHE A 358 -13.19 -23.16 -13.52
N ASP A 359 -14.29 -23.80 -13.89
CA ASP A 359 -14.37 -24.68 -15.06
C ASP A 359 -14.43 -23.86 -16.34
N THR A 360 -13.47 -24.09 -17.25
CA THR A 360 -13.37 -23.41 -18.54
C THR A 360 -14.50 -23.79 -19.50
N GLY A 361 -15.16 -24.93 -19.27
CA GLY A 361 -16.33 -25.36 -20.04
C GLY A 361 -17.66 -24.77 -19.55
N SER A 362 -17.68 -24.07 -18.42
CA SER A 362 -18.89 -23.49 -17.82
C SER A 362 -19.28 -22.18 -18.50
N GLU A 363 -20.58 -21.96 -18.73
CA GLU A 363 -21.11 -20.65 -19.14
C GLU A 363 -20.76 -19.56 -18.10
N ASN A 364 -20.64 -19.97 -16.84
CA ASN A 364 -20.26 -19.11 -15.73
C ASN A 364 -18.75 -19.03 -15.52
N TYR A 365 -17.93 -19.42 -16.50
CA TYR A 365 -16.48 -19.29 -16.40
C TYR A 365 -16.09 -17.86 -15.97
N TYR A 366 -15.21 -17.76 -14.98
CA TYR A 366 -14.98 -16.50 -14.27
C TYR A 366 -14.55 -15.33 -15.18
N MET A 367 -13.90 -15.60 -16.31
CA MET A 367 -13.51 -14.53 -17.26
C MET A 367 -14.72 -13.79 -17.83
N ASN A 368 -15.88 -14.44 -17.97
CA ASN A 368 -17.11 -13.79 -18.41
C ASN A 368 -17.60 -12.75 -17.38
N PHE A 369 -17.27 -12.94 -16.10
CA PHE A 369 -17.57 -11.98 -15.04
C PHE A 369 -16.53 -10.86 -14.95
N LEU A 370 -15.27 -11.14 -15.27
CA LEU A 370 -14.19 -10.15 -15.27
C LEU A 370 -14.48 -9.00 -16.25
N ALA A 371 -15.20 -9.25 -17.33
CA ALA A 371 -15.64 -8.19 -18.27
C ALA A 371 -16.47 -7.06 -17.61
N ARG A 372 -17.06 -7.33 -16.44
CA ARG A 372 -17.83 -6.36 -15.64
C ARG A 372 -17.00 -5.66 -14.55
N ASP A 373 -15.71 -5.92 -14.49
CA ASP A 373 -14.83 -5.37 -13.46
C ASP A 373 -14.79 -3.84 -13.51
N GLN A 374 -15.27 -3.21 -12.43
CA GLN A 374 -15.32 -1.76 -12.32
C GLN A 374 -13.93 -1.12 -12.41
N LEU A 375 -12.87 -1.73 -11.87
CA LEU A 375 -11.53 -1.12 -11.94
C LEU A 375 -11.08 -0.99 -13.39
N THR A 376 -11.21 -2.08 -14.16
CA THR A 376 -10.85 -2.11 -15.58
C THR A 376 -11.63 -1.05 -16.35
N GLN A 377 -12.96 -0.99 -16.17
CA GLN A 377 -13.81 -0.01 -16.85
C GLN A 377 -13.46 1.43 -16.47
N GLU A 378 -13.30 1.73 -15.18
CA GLU A 378 -12.98 3.09 -14.71
C GLU A 378 -11.57 3.54 -15.11
N ARG A 379 -10.59 2.63 -15.13
CA ARG A 379 -9.21 2.91 -15.55
C ARG A 379 -9.15 3.18 -17.05
N LEU A 380 -9.77 2.33 -17.87
CA LEU A 380 -9.82 2.52 -19.33
C LEU A 380 -10.58 3.78 -19.73
N ALA A 381 -11.59 4.17 -18.95
CA ALA A 381 -12.30 5.42 -19.14
C ALA A 381 -11.56 6.65 -18.56
N GLY A 382 -10.35 6.48 -18.04
CA GLY A 382 -9.54 7.59 -17.51
C GLY A 382 -10.12 8.27 -16.28
N ARG A 383 -10.95 7.60 -15.47
CA ARG A 383 -11.58 8.16 -14.25
C ARG A 383 -10.79 7.89 -12.98
N THR A 384 -9.83 6.97 -13.04
CA THR A 384 -9.03 6.49 -11.91
C THR A 384 -7.70 5.90 -12.42
N PHE A 385 -6.70 5.75 -11.55
CA PHE A 385 -5.38 5.18 -11.87
C PHE A 385 -4.73 5.73 -13.17
N HIS A 386 -4.85 7.05 -13.39
CA HIS A 386 -4.35 7.72 -14.58
C HIS A 386 -2.89 7.40 -14.87
N GLY A 387 -2.59 7.04 -16.11
CA GLY A 387 -1.23 6.73 -16.58
C GLY A 387 -0.67 5.39 -16.09
N MET A 388 -1.46 4.58 -15.39
CA MET A 388 -1.04 3.27 -14.89
C MET A 388 -1.53 2.11 -15.77
N SER A 389 -0.68 1.11 -15.90
CA SER A 389 -0.94 -0.18 -16.54
C SER A 389 -1.22 -1.26 -15.50
N GLU A 390 -1.88 -2.32 -15.95
CA GLU A 390 -2.10 -3.54 -15.19
C GLU A 390 -1.78 -4.73 -16.11
N ALA A 391 -1.07 -5.72 -15.60
CA ALA A 391 -0.83 -6.97 -16.32
C ALA A 391 -2.16 -7.73 -16.52
N GLU A 392 -2.23 -8.61 -17.51
CA GLU A 392 -3.44 -9.37 -17.79
C GLU A 392 -3.87 -10.21 -16.57
N VAL A 393 -5.11 -10.04 -16.12
CA VAL A 393 -5.68 -10.81 -15.02
C VAL A 393 -6.12 -12.17 -15.55
N THR A 394 -5.33 -13.20 -15.27
CA THR A 394 -5.58 -14.58 -15.70
C THR A 394 -6.03 -15.52 -14.56
N PHE A 395 -6.42 -14.93 -13.42
CA PHE A 395 -6.85 -15.65 -12.22
C PHE A 395 -8.29 -15.31 -11.83
N GLY A 396 -8.97 -16.21 -11.11
CA GLY A 396 -10.34 -16.00 -10.65
C GLY A 396 -10.47 -14.96 -9.52
N PRO A 397 -11.70 -14.61 -9.10
CA PRO A 397 -11.97 -13.59 -8.09
C PRO A 397 -11.18 -13.84 -6.80
N THR A 398 -10.75 -12.78 -6.11
CA THR A 398 -9.96 -12.90 -4.86
C THR A 398 -10.79 -12.66 -3.60
N TYR A 399 -12.06 -12.29 -3.76
CA TYR A 399 -13.01 -11.96 -2.69
C TYR A 399 -14.43 -12.33 -3.15
N LYS A 400 -15.40 -12.69 -2.31
CA LYS A 400 -15.34 -13.00 -0.88
C LYS A 400 -15.52 -14.50 -0.67
N TYR A 401 -14.61 -15.10 0.09
CA TYR A 401 -14.65 -16.52 0.41
C TYR A 401 -15.30 -16.79 1.78
N ASP A 402 -16.14 -17.81 1.83
CA ASP A 402 -16.49 -18.51 3.08
C ASP A 402 -15.53 -19.70 3.22
N VAL A 403 -14.63 -19.65 4.20
CA VAL A 403 -13.75 -20.77 4.55
C VAL A 403 -14.55 -21.83 5.29
N LEU A 404 -14.42 -23.09 4.88
CA LEU A 404 -15.16 -24.22 5.43
C LEU A 404 -14.28 -25.04 6.39
N GLU A 405 -14.92 -25.78 7.30
CA GLU A 405 -14.23 -26.69 8.22
C GLU A 405 -13.74 -27.96 7.49
N GLY A 406 -14.56 -28.48 6.58
CA GLY A 406 -14.29 -29.69 5.81
C GLY A 406 -14.55 -29.52 4.30
N PRO A 407 -14.17 -30.51 3.49
CA PRO A 407 -14.24 -30.46 2.03
C PRO A 407 -15.66 -30.59 1.47
N GLU A 408 -16.61 -31.10 2.26
CA GLU A 408 -17.99 -31.32 1.81
C GLU A 408 -18.69 -30.00 1.47
N GLY A 409 -19.14 -29.87 0.22
CA GLY A 409 -19.79 -28.65 -0.27
C GLY A 409 -18.84 -27.49 -0.55
N ALA A 410 -17.53 -27.74 -0.58
CA ALA A 410 -16.53 -26.79 -1.05
C ALA A 410 -16.48 -26.76 -2.59
N GLU A 411 -16.26 -25.58 -3.16
CA GLU A 411 -16.02 -25.41 -4.60
C GLU A 411 -14.72 -26.13 -5.04
N ASN A 412 -13.74 -26.23 -4.14
CA ASN A 412 -12.49 -26.96 -4.34
C ASN A 412 -12.45 -28.31 -3.60
N GLU A 413 -13.58 -29.01 -3.45
CA GLU A 413 -13.68 -30.27 -2.69
C GLU A 413 -12.57 -31.28 -3.04
N MET A 414 -12.26 -31.47 -4.32
CA MET A 414 -11.20 -32.38 -4.77
C MET A 414 -9.81 -31.93 -4.30
N GLY A 415 -9.50 -30.63 -4.43
CA GLY A 415 -8.24 -30.06 -3.95
C GLY A 415 -8.10 -30.18 -2.43
N ALA A 416 -9.20 -29.93 -1.70
CA ALA A 416 -9.23 -30.08 -0.26
C ALA A 416 -9.01 -31.53 0.19
N ARG A 417 -9.64 -32.51 -0.47
CA ARG A 417 -9.48 -33.95 -0.14
C ARG A 417 -8.11 -34.52 -0.51
N GLN A 418 -7.56 -34.12 -1.66
CA GLN A 418 -6.36 -34.76 -2.23
C GLN A 418 -5.07 -34.02 -1.93
N LYS A 419 -5.11 -32.68 -1.89
CA LYS A 419 -3.92 -31.83 -1.73
C LYS A 419 -3.89 -31.11 -0.38
N GLY A 420 -4.92 -31.28 0.45
CA GLY A 420 -5.03 -30.59 1.73
C GLY A 420 -5.25 -29.08 1.60
N GLU A 421 -5.76 -28.62 0.45
CA GLU A 421 -6.11 -27.21 0.26
C GLU A 421 -7.19 -26.79 1.25
N VAL A 422 -7.19 -25.51 1.63
CA VAL A 422 -8.26 -24.96 2.47
C VAL A 422 -9.58 -25.05 1.70
N PRO A 423 -10.61 -25.73 2.24
CA PRO A 423 -11.90 -25.82 1.57
C PRO A 423 -12.65 -24.49 1.67
N TRP A 424 -13.25 -24.05 0.57
CA TRP A 424 -13.96 -22.78 0.50
C TRP A 424 -15.15 -22.83 -0.45
N ARG A 425 -16.05 -21.86 -0.31
CA ARG A 425 -17.05 -21.49 -1.31
C ARG A 425 -17.17 -19.97 -1.39
N PHE A 426 -17.82 -19.44 -2.43
CA PHE A 426 -18.12 -18.01 -2.48
C PHE A 426 -19.22 -17.63 -1.49
N ALA A 427 -19.06 -16.48 -0.85
CA ALA A 427 -20.06 -15.96 0.09
C ALA A 427 -21.32 -15.49 -0.65
N GLY A 428 -22.46 -16.14 -0.40
CA GLY A 428 -23.72 -15.90 -1.15
C GLY A 428 -24.29 -14.48 -1.08
N HIS A 429 -23.85 -13.66 -0.12
CA HIS A 429 -24.33 -12.29 0.08
C HIS A 429 -23.46 -11.21 -0.60
N ARG A 430 -22.40 -11.61 -1.31
CA ARG A 430 -21.48 -10.72 -2.05
C ARG A 430 -21.23 -11.28 -3.43
N TRP A 431 -21.13 -10.41 -4.42
CA TRP A 431 -20.57 -10.81 -5.70
C TRP A 431 -19.10 -11.17 -5.52
N PRO A 432 -18.63 -12.31 -6.05
CA PRO A 432 -17.21 -12.54 -6.19
C PRO A 432 -16.57 -11.45 -7.05
N ALA A 433 -15.44 -10.90 -6.63
CA ALA A 433 -14.76 -9.77 -7.25
C ALA A 433 -13.22 -9.86 -7.14
N TRP A 434 -12.55 -9.12 -8.03
CA TRP A 434 -11.09 -8.92 -8.04
C TRP A 434 -10.73 -7.65 -7.28
N THR A 435 -10.90 -7.70 -5.97
CA THR A 435 -10.67 -6.55 -5.09
C THR A 435 -9.18 -6.25 -4.90
N ASP A 436 -8.34 -7.27 -4.94
CA ASP A 436 -6.91 -7.20 -4.65
C ASP A 436 -6.14 -7.11 -5.97
N ARG A 437 -5.41 -6.01 -6.20
CA ARG A 437 -4.82 -5.69 -7.51
C ARG A 437 -3.45 -5.04 -7.39
N VAL A 438 -2.64 -5.16 -8.44
CA VAL A 438 -1.33 -4.50 -8.59
C VAL A 438 -1.29 -3.77 -9.93
N LEU A 439 -1.08 -2.45 -9.89
CA LEU A 439 -0.89 -1.60 -11.06
C LEU A 439 0.51 -1.00 -11.04
N TYR A 440 1.04 -0.67 -12.21
CA TYR A 440 2.38 -0.08 -12.33
C TYR A 440 2.45 1.00 -13.42
N SER A 441 3.43 1.88 -13.31
CA SER A 441 3.85 2.82 -14.37
C SER A 441 5.36 2.85 -14.40
N ALA A 442 5.93 2.82 -15.61
CA ALA A 442 7.37 2.99 -15.80
C ALA A 442 7.78 4.46 -15.64
N ALA A 443 9.04 4.68 -15.26
CA ALA A 443 9.68 5.97 -15.39
C ALA A 443 9.69 6.42 -16.87
N GLU A 444 9.70 7.72 -17.12
CA GLU A 444 9.71 8.27 -18.49
C GLU A 444 10.90 7.73 -19.30
N GLY A 445 10.63 7.29 -20.53
CA GLY A 445 11.66 6.70 -21.40
C GLY A 445 12.10 5.29 -21.03
N THR A 446 11.43 4.62 -20.08
CA THR A 446 11.73 3.23 -19.67
C THR A 446 10.49 2.34 -19.78
N GLU A 447 10.69 1.03 -19.69
CA GLU A 447 9.62 0.03 -19.67
C GLU A 447 9.82 -0.91 -18.47
N VAL A 448 8.73 -1.27 -17.81
CA VAL A 448 8.72 -2.30 -16.76
C VAL A 448 8.32 -3.62 -17.43
N GLU A 449 9.18 -4.62 -17.37
CA GLU A 449 8.89 -5.93 -17.93
C GLU A 449 7.97 -6.68 -16.98
N ALA A 450 6.68 -6.76 -17.32
CA ALA A 450 5.69 -7.47 -16.53
C ALA A 450 5.89 -8.99 -16.65
N GLY A 451 6.16 -9.63 -15.51
CA GLY A 451 6.21 -11.09 -15.38
C GLY A 451 4.87 -11.64 -14.91
N ARG A 452 4.93 -12.72 -14.13
CA ARG A 452 3.73 -13.38 -13.59
C ARG A 452 2.85 -12.45 -12.78
N TYR A 453 1.55 -12.50 -13.04
CA TYR A 453 0.50 -11.87 -12.25
C TYR A 453 -0.54 -12.92 -11.86
N GLY A 454 -0.69 -13.17 -10.56
CA GLY A 454 -1.46 -14.31 -10.07
C GLY A 454 -1.92 -14.15 -8.63
N CYS A 455 -2.53 -15.19 -8.08
CA CYS A 455 -2.95 -15.21 -6.68
C CYS A 455 -2.62 -16.53 -5.98
N LEU A 456 -2.26 -16.43 -4.70
CA LEU A 456 -1.98 -17.57 -3.84
C LEU A 456 -3.28 -18.35 -3.56
N PRO A 457 -3.19 -19.64 -3.16
CA PRO A 457 -4.35 -20.39 -2.69
C PRO A 457 -5.03 -19.74 -1.47
N VAL A 458 -6.30 -20.09 -1.23
CA VAL A 458 -7.06 -19.63 -0.06
C VAL A 458 -6.36 -20.06 1.23
N VAL A 459 -6.36 -19.16 2.21
CA VAL A 459 -5.85 -19.41 3.56
C VAL A 459 -6.99 -19.28 4.58
N ARG A 460 -6.88 -19.95 5.72
CA ARG A 460 -7.94 -19.92 6.75
C ARG A 460 -8.08 -18.57 7.46
N SER A 461 -7.03 -17.75 7.44
CA SER A 461 -6.97 -16.48 8.18
C SER A 461 -7.71 -15.33 7.49
N SER A 462 -8.15 -15.47 6.23
CA SER A 462 -8.79 -14.40 5.48
C SER A 462 -9.88 -14.89 4.54
N ASP A 463 -10.85 -14.02 4.27
CA ASP A 463 -11.85 -14.15 3.20
C ASP A 463 -11.34 -13.62 1.84
N HIS A 464 -10.07 -13.22 1.77
CA HIS A 464 -9.35 -12.84 0.57
C HIS A 464 -8.27 -13.85 0.19
N ARG A 465 -7.86 -13.83 -1.08
CA ARG A 465 -6.63 -14.47 -1.57
C ARG A 465 -5.54 -13.42 -1.78
N ALA A 466 -4.32 -13.72 -1.37
CA ALA A 466 -3.17 -12.85 -1.67
C ALA A 466 -2.92 -12.83 -3.18
N VAL A 467 -2.66 -11.65 -3.74
CA VAL A 467 -2.33 -11.44 -5.16
C VAL A 467 -0.86 -11.03 -5.26
N PHE A 468 -0.15 -11.52 -6.27
CA PHE A 468 1.25 -11.21 -6.50
C PHE A 468 1.50 -10.81 -7.95
N PHE A 469 2.48 -9.93 -8.14
CA PHE A 469 2.96 -9.46 -9.43
C PHE A 469 4.49 -9.46 -9.42
N ARG A 470 5.10 -10.13 -10.40
CA ARG A 470 6.54 -10.06 -10.66
C ARG A 470 6.82 -9.07 -11.78
N ALA A 471 7.90 -8.31 -11.64
CA ALA A 471 8.36 -7.40 -12.68
C ALA A 471 9.88 -7.27 -12.69
N ARG A 472 10.45 -7.04 -13.88
CA ARG A 472 11.84 -6.58 -14.05
C ARG A 472 11.85 -5.08 -14.25
N VAL A 473 12.55 -4.37 -13.37
CA VAL A 473 12.65 -2.91 -13.42
C VAL A 473 14.04 -2.53 -13.93
N PRO A 474 14.16 -1.80 -15.05
CA PRO A 474 15.45 -1.50 -15.64
C PRO A 474 16.30 -0.63 -14.71
N LEU A 475 17.59 -0.93 -14.67
CA LEU A 475 18.60 -0.11 -14.03
C LEU A 475 19.06 0.96 -15.03
N THR A 476 19.05 2.22 -14.61
CA THR A 476 19.47 3.35 -15.44
C THR A 476 20.82 3.89 -14.95
N GLY A 477 21.71 4.33 -15.85
CA GLY A 477 22.96 4.96 -15.44
C GLY A 477 22.69 6.18 -14.55
N ALA A 478 23.52 6.40 -13.52
CA ALA A 478 23.41 7.56 -12.63
C ALA A 478 23.41 8.88 -13.43
N GLY A 479 22.23 9.39 -13.75
CA GLY A 479 22.04 10.54 -14.66
C GLY A 479 20.95 10.38 -15.72
N GLY A 480 20.18 9.27 -15.73
CA GLY A 480 19.08 8.99 -16.67
C GLY A 480 17.85 9.91 -16.61
N GLY A 481 18.01 11.18 -16.25
CA GLY A 481 17.08 12.18 -16.76
C GLY A 481 17.34 12.29 -18.26
N VAL A 482 16.32 12.07 -19.09
CA VAL A 482 16.41 12.35 -20.52
C VAL A 482 16.80 13.83 -20.67
N LYS A 483 18.06 14.09 -20.99
CA LYS A 483 18.48 15.42 -21.44
C LYS A 483 17.88 15.60 -22.83
N THR A 484 16.68 16.14 -22.92
CA THR A 484 16.17 16.68 -24.18
C THR A 484 17.09 17.83 -24.60
N GLU A 485 17.59 17.76 -25.83
CA GLU A 485 18.21 18.92 -26.46
C GLU A 485 17.19 20.06 -26.43
N ALA A 486 17.53 21.16 -25.75
CA ALA A 486 16.66 22.27 -25.33
C ALA A 486 15.93 22.15 -23.98
N GLY A 487 16.59 21.70 -22.91
CA GLY A 487 16.48 22.30 -21.55
C GLY A 487 15.10 22.37 -20.87
N VAL A 488 14.06 21.74 -21.42
CA VAL A 488 12.72 21.66 -20.88
C VAL A 488 12.36 20.18 -20.85
N GLU A 489 12.48 19.57 -19.67
CA GLU A 489 11.87 18.26 -19.42
C GLU A 489 10.35 18.46 -19.52
N GLU A 490 9.72 17.89 -20.55
CA GLU A 490 8.26 17.86 -20.69
C GLU A 490 7.69 16.86 -19.67
N ARG A 491 7.55 17.33 -18.43
CA ARG A 491 7.07 16.51 -17.31
C ARG A 491 5.61 16.17 -17.48
N LYS A 492 5.23 14.91 -17.23
CA LYS A 492 3.83 14.50 -17.17
C LYS A 492 3.05 15.40 -16.19
N LYS A 493 1.96 16.01 -16.66
CA LYS A 493 1.05 16.79 -15.80
C LYS A 493 0.41 15.87 -14.77
N LEU A 494 0.40 16.28 -13.50
CA LEU A 494 -0.30 15.55 -12.45
C LEU A 494 -1.81 15.48 -12.75
N PRO A 495 -2.47 14.33 -12.53
CA PRO A 495 -3.91 14.22 -12.75
C PRO A 495 -4.75 15.12 -11.83
N VAL A 496 -4.21 15.47 -10.66
CA VAL A 496 -4.83 16.31 -9.64
C VAL A 496 -3.73 17.15 -8.99
N ASP A 497 -4.06 18.37 -8.59
CA ASP A 497 -3.13 19.24 -7.86
C ASP A 497 -2.78 18.69 -6.48
N ILE A 498 -1.57 19.01 -6.02
CA ILE A 498 -1.09 18.63 -4.68
C ILE A 498 -1.86 19.41 -3.61
N ASP A 499 -2.40 18.67 -2.65
CA ASP A 499 -3.09 19.21 -1.50
C ASP A 499 -2.07 19.58 -0.42
N VAL A 500 -1.73 20.86 -0.37
CA VAL A 500 -0.68 21.37 0.51
C VAL A 500 -1.00 21.23 2.00
N TYR A 501 -2.26 21.04 2.37
CA TYR A 501 -2.71 20.88 3.76
C TYR A 501 -2.82 19.41 4.20
N SER A 502 -2.55 18.46 3.30
CA SER A 502 -2.59 17.02 3.60
C SER A 502 -1.69 16.65 4.78
N TRP A 503 -0.55 17.34 4.92
CA TRP A 503 0.43 17.08 5.97
C TRP A 503 -0.05 17.43 7.38
N ASP A 504 -0.80 18.52 7.53
CA ASP A 504 -1.36 18.92 8.83
C ASP A 504 -2.57 18.04 9.19
N ARG A 505 -3.36 17.66 8.19
CA ARG A 505 -4.50 16.75 8.38
C ARG A 505 -4.05 15.35 8.81
N ARG A 506 -3.00 14.79 8.21
CA ARG A 506 -2.46 13.49 8.64
C ARG A 506 -1.93 13.54 10.08
N GLN A 507 -1.30 14.64 10.51
CA GLN A 507 -0.88 14.78 11.92
C GLN A 507 -2.08 14.82 12.88
N SER A 508 -3.13 15.54 12.50
CA SER A 508 -4.38 15.59 13.27
C SER A 508 -5.08 14.23 13.32
N ALA A 509 -5.13 13.51 12.19
CA ALA A 509 -5.65 12.16 12.08
C ALA A 509 -4.85 11.20 12.98
N ARG A 510 -3.51 11.26 12.96
CA ARG A 510 -2.65 10.42 13.79
C ARG A 510 -2.93 10.58 15.28
N ARG A 511 -3.17 11.81 15.76
CA ARG A 511 -3.57 12.05 17.17
C ARG A 511 -4.91 11.39 17.49
N ARG A 512 -5.89 11.47 16.58
CA ARG A 512 -7.20 10.82 16.74
C ARG A 512 -7.07 9.30 16.73
N GLU A 513 -6.26 8.75 15.84
CA GLU A 513 -5.97 7.31 15.79
C GLU A 513 -5.40 6.82 17.11
N LEU A 514 -4.42 7.50 17.70
CA LEU A 514 -3.87 7.11 19.00
C LEU A 514 -4.95 7.07 20.09
N VAL A 515 -5.82 8.09 20.16
CA VAL A 515 -6.93 8.13 21.12
C VAL A 515 -7.90 6.98 20.88
N VAL A 516 -8.34 6.78 19.63
CA VAL A 516 -9.27 5.71 19.26
C VAL A 516 -8.64 4.33 19.51
N GLY A 517 -7.35 4.17 19.20
CA GLY A 517 -6.59 2.95 19.39
C GLY A 517 -6.46 2.57 20.87
N LEU A 518 -6.13 3.55 21.72
CA LEU A 518 -6.10 3.37 23.18
C LEU A 518 -7.46 2.98 23.74
N LEU A 519 -8.52 3.71 23.37
CA LEU A 519 -9.89 3.42 23.82
C LEU A 519 -10.34 2.02 23.37
N ALA A 520 -10.07 1.68 22.10
CA ALA A 520 -10.36 0.37 21.57
C ALA A 520 -9.56 -0.73 22.27
N LEU A 521 -8.28 -0.50 22.62
CA LEU A 521 -7.45 -1.45 23.36
C LEU A 521 -8.04 -1.75 24.74
N VAL A 522 -8.48 -0.73 25.46
CA VAL A 522 -9.12 -0.90 26.78
C VAL A 522 -10.40 -1.73 26.68
N TRP A 523 -11.18 -1.56 25.62
CA TRP A 523 -12.43 -2.30 25.44
C TRP A 523 -12.25 -3.72 24.88
N SER A 524 -11.17 -3.96 24.11
CA SER A 524 -10.96 -5.21 23.35
C SER A 524 -10.02 -6.21 24.01
N THR A 525 -9.34 -5.82 25.09
CA THR A 525 -8.36 -6.68 25.78
C THR A 525 -8.86 -7.14 27.15
N ARG A 526 -8.40 -8.31 27.60
CA ARG A 526 -8.72 -8.83 28.94
C ARG A 526 -8.19 -7.91 30.03
N GLU A 527 -7.01 -7.37 29.77
CA GLU A 527 -6.29 -6.37 30.55
C GLU A 527 -7.12 -5.11 30.74
N GLY A 528 -7.64 -4.59 29.63
CA GLY A 528 -8.51 -3.42 29.63
C GLY A 528 -9.82 -3.66 30.35
N ALA A 529 -10.40 -4.86 30.21
CA ALA A 529 -11.57 -5.26 30.99
C ALA A 529 -11.29 -5.32 32.51
N VAL A 530 -10.14 -5.86 32.92
CA VAL A 530 -9.71 -5.85 34.33
C VAL A 530 -9.51 -4.42 34.82
N PHE A 531 -8.82 -3.58 34.06
CA PHE A 531 -8.61 -2.16 34.38
C PHE A 531 -9.94 -1.41 34.56
N LEU A 532 -10.87 -1.54 33.60
CA LEU A 532 -12.21 -0.95 33.70
C LEU A 532 -12.96 -1.45 34.94
N GLY A 533 -12.89 -2.77 35.20
CA GLY A 533 -13.46 -3.37 36.39
C GLY A 533 -12.89 -2.77 37.68
N THR A 534 -11.58 -2.56 37.76
CA THR A 534 -10.92 -1.92 38.90
C THR A 534 -11.37 -0.47 39.07
N VAL A 535 -11.43 0.32 37.99
CA VAL A 535 -11.88 1.73 38.03
C VAL A 535 -13.33 1.82 38.53
N VAL A 536 -14.22 0.95 38.05
CA VAL A 536 -15.61 0.88 38.51
C VAL A 536 -15.68 0.51 39.99
N MET A 537 -14.92 -0.50 40.43
CA MET A 537 -14.89 -0.92 41.85
C MET A 537 -14.36 0.17 42.78
N VAL A 538 -13.28 0.86 42.40
CA VAL A 538 -12.74 1.99 43.18
C VAL A 538 -13.72 3.16 43.18
N GLY A 539 -14.35 3.48 42.05
CA GLY A 539 -15.36 4.52 41.95
C GLY A 539 -16.60 4.24 42.80
N MET A 540 -17.09 3.01 42.78
CA MET A 540 -18.20 2.56 43.65
C MET A 540 -17.80 2.60 45.12
N GLY A 541 -16.58 2.16 45.46
CA GLY A 541 -16.04 2.24 46.82
C GLY A 541 -15.91 3.67 47.32
N TRP A 542 -15.40 4.58 46.49
CA TRP A 542 -15.33 6.01 46.80
C TRP A 542 -16.72 6.62 46.97
N TRP A 543 -17.65 6.34 46.06
CA TRP A 543 -19.02 6.82 46.15
C TRP A 543 -19.74 6.31 47.41
N TRP A 544 -19.53 5.04 47.77
CA TRP A 544 -20.05 4.44 48.99
C TRP A 544 -19.48 5.13 50.24
N PHE A 545 -18.16 5.32 50.28
CA PHE A 545 -17.48 6.03 51.35
C PHE A 545 -17.97 7.48 51.49
N ALA A 546 -18.09 8.20 50.37
CA ALA A 546 -18.54 9.59 50.32
C ALA A 546 -20.02 9.76 50.73
N ARG A 547 -20.86 8.71 50.62
CA ARG A 547 -22.26 8.72 51.06
C ARG A 547 -22.49 8.30 52.52
N GLY A 548 -21.42 8.16 53.30
CA GLY A 548 -21.53 7.87 54.73
C GLY A 548 -21.69 6.38 55.03
N GLY A 549 -20.97 5.52 54.31
CA GLY A 549 -20.90 4.07 54.53
C GLY A 549 -20.31 3.61 55.88
N PHE A 550 -20.43 4.43 56.93
CA PHE A 550 -20.31 4.04 58.33
C PHE A 550 -21.46 4.69 59.12
N PHE A 551 -22.53 3.92 59.30
CA PHE A 551 -23.35 3.92 60.50
C PHE A 551 -23.61 2.47 60.89
#